data_AF-A0A920IQV3-F1
#
_entry.id   AF-A0A920IQV3-F1
#
_cell.length_a   1.000
_cell.length_b   1.000
_cell.length_c   1.000
_cell.angle_alpha   90.00
_cell.angle_beta   90.00
_cell.angle_gamma   90.00
#
_symmetry.space_group_name_H-M   'P 1'
#
loop_
_entity.id
_entity.type
_entity.pdbx_description
1 polymer ?
#
loop_
_entity_poly.entity_id
_entity_poly.type
_entity_poly.pdbx_seq_one_letter_code
_entity_poly.pdbx_strand_id
1 'polypeptide(L)' 'MKNQLKRVDLTLKDKAYFHFALAQGCEAIGDYEEAFKNLDMGNKIKKEQSKYTIEKMNKELQAQIDVCDEKFLKN' A
#
# COMPACT_ATOMS: atom_id res chain seq x y z
N MET A 1 0.23 13.90 -15.06
CA MET A 1 0.41 12.70 -14.21
C MET A 1 0.15 11.38 -14.94
N LYS A 2 -0.92 11.19 -15.72
CA LYS A 2 -1.21 9.91 -16.41
C LYS A 2 -0.05 9.36 -17.25
N ASN A 3 0.70 10.22 -17.93
CA ASN A 3 1.88 9.82 -18.71
C ASN A 3 3.03 9.23 -17.87
N GLN A 4 3.11 9.57 -16.57
CA GLN A 4 4.16 9.03 -15.71
C GLN A 4 4.00 7.52 -15.54
N LEU A 5 2.77 6.98 -15.50
CA LEU A 5 2.53 5.53 -15.39
C LEU A 5 3.08 4.70 -16.57
N LYS A 6 3.36 5.33 -17.72
CA LYS A 6 3.91 4.65 -18.91
C LYS A 6 5.43 4.44 -18.84
N ARG A 7 6.09 5.06 -17.86
CA ARG A 7 7.53 4.97 -17.67
C ARG A 7 7.93 3.58 -17.21
N VAL A 8 8.91 3.01 -17.91
CA VAL A 8 9.44 1.66 -17.63
C VAL A 8 10.35 1.62 -16.41
N ASP A 9 10.93 2.76 -16.03
CA ASP A 9 11.86 2.90 -14.91
C ASP A 9 11.17 3.06 -13.54
N LEU A 10 9.84 3.10 -13.49
CA LEU A 10 9.11 3.23 -12.24
C LEU A 10 9.08 1.91 -11.46
N THR A 11 9.45 2.00 -10.19
CA THR A 11 9.22 0.92 -9.23
C THR A 11 7.71 0.68 -9.07
N LEU A 12 7.32 -0.52 -8.63
CA LEU A 12 5.92 -0.82 -8.29
C LEU A 12 5.40 0.16 -7.22
N LYS A 13 6.24 0.57 -6.27
CA LYS A 13 5.88 1.52 -5.21
C LYS A 13 5.52 2.89 -5.80
N ASP A 14 6.34 3.40 -6.71
CA ASP A 14 6.09 4.69 -7.35
C ASP A 14 4.85 4.64 -8.24
N LYS A 15 4.61 3.53 -8.94
CA LYS A 15 3.37 3.33 -9.70
C LYS A 15 2.14 3.39 -8.81
N ALA A 16 2.18 2.76 -7.63
CA ALA A 16 1.10 2.85 -6.65
C ALA A 16 0.87 4.31 -6.19
N TYR A 17 1.94 5.07 -5.92
CA TYR A 17 1.82 6.48 -5.55
C TYR A 17 1.24 7.34 -6.68
N PHE A 18 1.61 7.10 -7.93
CA PHE A 18 1.01 7.80 -9.07
C PHE A 18 -0.48 7.50 -9.19
N HIS A 19 -0.91 6.26 -8.97
CA HIS A 19 -2.33 5.92 -8.94
C HIS A 19 -3.08 6.67 -7.83
N PHE A 20 -2.59 6.69 -6.58
CA PHE A 20 -3.26 7.43 -5.51
C PHE A 20 -3.32 8.94 -5.77
N ALA A 21 -2.24 9.51 -6.30
CA ALA A 21 -2.20 10.93 -6.62
C ALA A 21 -3.12 11.29 -7.82
N LEU A 22 -3.27 10.39 -8.79
CA LEU A 22 -4.27 10.52 -9.86
C LEU A 22 -5.70 10.41 -9.34
N ALA A 23 -5.95 9.48 -8.40
CA ALA A 23 -7.26 9.35 -7.77
C ALA A 23 -7.68 10.65 -7.08
N GLN A 24 -6.78 11.25 -6.29
CA GLN A 24 -7.02 12.54 -5.64
C GLN A 24 -7.29 13.67 -6.66
N GLY A 25 -6.54 13.69 -7.76
CA GLY A 25 -6.74 14.69 -8.82
C GLY A 25 -8.08 14.53 -9.54
N CYS A 26 -8.50 13.29 -9.81
CA CYS A 26 -9.80 12.96 -10.39
C CYS A 26 -10.95 13.31 -9.44
N GLU A 27 -10.82 12.98 -8.15
CA GLU A 27 -11.79 13.35 -7.11
C GLU A 27 -11.97 14.87 -7.04
N ALA A 28 -10.86 15.63 -7.05
CA ALA A 28 -10.89 17.09 -6.97
C ALA A 28 -11.63 17.77 -8.15
N ILE A 29 -11.75 17.11 -9.30
CA ILE A 29 -12.48 17.60 -10.47
C ILE A 29 -13.84 16.91 -10.66
N GLY A 30 -14.27 16.06 -9.73
CA GLY A 30 -15.55 15.34 -9.77
C GLY A 30 -15.58 14.11 -10.68
N ASP A 31 -14.43 13.65 -11.19
CA ASP A 31 -14.30 12.43 -12.00
C ASP A 31 -14.14 11.20 -11.09
N TYR A 32 -15.20 10.84 -10.38
CA TYR A 32 -15.15 9.77 -9.38
C TYR A 32 -14.93 8.38 -9.99
N GLU A 33 -15.42 8.14 -11.21
CA GLU A 33 -15.23 6.84 -11.88
C GLU A 33 -13.74 6.56 -12.10
N GLU A 34 -13.01 7.53 -12.64
CA GLU A 34 -11.57 7.42 -12.83
C GLU A 34 -10.81 7.44 -11.49
N ALA A 35 -11.32 8.15 -10.48
CA ALA A 35 -10.75 8.14 -9.15
C ALA A 35 -10.77 6.73 -8.55
N PHE A 36 -11.92 6.05 -8.55
CA PHE A 36 -12.06 4.68 -8.05
C PHE A 36 -11.19 3.69 -8.82
N LYS A 37 -11.12 3.78 -10.16
CA LYS A 37 -10.21 2.95 -10.98
C LYS A 37 -8.75 3.06 -10.52
N ASN A 38 -8.31 4.28 -10.22
CA ASN A 38 -6.96 4.52 -9.73
C ASN A 38 -6.75 4.02 -8.29
N LEU A 39 -7.74 4.18 -7.39
CA LEU A 39 -7.69 3.61 -6.05
C LEU A 39 -7.53 2.09 -6.08
N ASP A 40 -8.32 1.41 -6.90
CA ASP A 40 -8.26 -0.05 -7.06
C ASP A 40 -6.89 -0.51 -7.56
N MET A 41 -6.34 0.17 -8.57
CA MET A 41 -5.03 -0.16 -9.12
C MET A 41 -3.90 0.10 -8.11
N GLY A 42 -3.94 1.22 -7.38
CA GLY A 42 -2.98 1.50 -6.31
C GLY A 42 -3.03 0.46 -5.20
N ASN A 43 -4.23 0.04 -4.79
CA ASN A 43 -4.44 -0.98 -3.77
C ASN A 43 -3.96 -2.36 -4.23
N LYS A 44 -4.21 -2.74 -5.49
CA LYS A 44 -3.72 -3.99 -6.07
C LYS A 44 -2.20 -4.08 -5.97
N ILE A 45 -1.49 -3.04 -6.42
CA ILE A 45 -0.02 -3.03 -6.39
C ILE A 45 0.50 -3.10 -4.95
N LYS A 46 -0.09 -2.35 -4.02
CA LYS A 46 0.29 -2.41 -2.59
C LYS A 46 0.08 -3.81 -2.00
N LYS A 47 -1.03 -4.47 -2.34
CA LYS A 47 -1.33 -5.83 -1.88
C LYS A 47 -0.32 -6.85 -2.42
N GLU A 48 0.05 -6.74 -3.70
CA GLU A 48 1.08 -7.58 -4.32
C GLU A 48 2.47 -7.34 -3.70
N GLN A 49 2.82 -6.08 -3.42
CA GLN A 49 4.10 -5.73 -2.78
C GLN A 49 4.20 -6.18 -1.33
N SER A 50 3.15 -6.01 -0.54
CA SER A 50 3.20 -6.32 0.89
C SER A 50 3.28 -7.82 1.17
N LYS A 51 2.88 -8.66 0.20
CA LYS A 51 2.70 -10.11 0.38
C LYS A 51 1.90 -10.41 1.65
N TYR A 52 0.96 -9.52 1.97
CA TYR A 52 0.20 -9.59 3.19
C TYR A 52 -0.64 -10.86 3.21
N THR A 53 -0.55 -11.62 4.29
CA THR A 53 -1.52 -12.65 4.65
C THR A 53 -1.88 -12.48 6.11
N ILE A 54 -3.13 -12.80 6.46
CA ILE A 54 -3.63 -12.71 7.83
C ILE A 54 -2.80 -13.62 8.73
N GLU A 55 -2.45 -14.81 8.24
CA GLU A 55 -1.65 -15.79 8.98
C GLU A 55 -0.26 -15.25 9.31
N LYS A 56 0.39 -14.57 8.35
CA LYS A 56 1.72 -13.99 8.57
C LYS A 56 1.65 -12.84 9.58
N MET A 57 0.67 -11.95 9.43
CA MET A 57 0.48 -10.83 10.35
C MET A 57 0.22 -11.31 11.78
N ASN A 58 -0.66 -12.31 11.94
CA ASN A 58 -0.97 -12.90 13.25
C ASN A 58 0.27 -13.55 13.88
N LYS A 59 1.06 -14.28 13.08
CA LYS A 59 2.30 -14.90 13.57
C LYS A 59 3.33 -13.86 14.01
N GLU A 60 3.50 -12.78 13.24
CA GLU A 60 4.41 -11.68 13.59
C GLU A 60 3.96 -10.96 14.87
N LEU A 61 2.66 -10.71 15.02
CA LEU A 61 2.12 -10.08 16.22
C LEU A 61 2.26 -10.98 17.46
N GLN A 62 1.96 -12.28 17.33
CA GLN A 62 2.14 -13.22 18.44
C GLN A 62 3.61 -13.32 18.85
N ALA A 63 4.54 -13.37 17.90
CA ALA A 63 5.97 -13.38 18.20
C ALA A 63 6.42 -12.11 18.95
N GLN A 64 5.84 -10.94 18.63
CA GLN A 64 6.09 -9.72 19.40
C GLN A 64 5.54 -9.82 20.83
N ILE A 65 4.34 -10.36 21.02
CA ILE A 65 3.74 -10.60 22.34
C ILE A 65 4.62 -11.54 23.18
N ASP A 66 5.11 -12.62 22.57
CA ASP A 66 5.90 -13.65 23.25
C ASP A 66 7.28 -13.13 23.69
N VAL A 67 7.84 -12.15 22.97
CA VAL A 67 9.21 -11.62 23.22
C VAL A 67 9.19 -10.33 24.02
N CYS A 68 8.24 -9.43 23.79
CA CYS A 68 8.17 -8.11 24.44
C CYS A 68 7.53 -8.20 25.84
N ASP A 69 8.00 -9.13 26.67
CA ASP A 69 7.54 -9.30 28.04
C ASP A 69 8.28 -8.35 29.03
N GLU A 70 7.85 -8.33 30.29
CA GLU A 70 8.49 -7.49 31.32
C GLU A 70 9.97 -7.82 31.50
N LYS A 71 10.38 -9.07 31.27
CA LYS A 71 11.77 -9.49 31.42
C LYS A 71 12.63 -8.92 30.30
N PHE A 72 12.14 -8.90 29.07
CA PHE A 72 12.81 -8.26 27.93
C PHE A 72 12.93 -6.74 28.12
N LEU A 73 11.89 -6.08 28.61
CA LEU A 73 11.84 -4.61 28.75
C LEU A 73 12.62 -4.06 29.95
N LYS A 74 12.94 -4.89 30.96
CA LYS A 74 13.69 -4.47 32.17
C LYS A 74 15.20 -4.78 32.09
N ASN A 75 15.67 -5.38 31.00
CA ASN A 75 17.11 -5.50 30.68
C ASN A 75 17.59 -4.29 29.88
#